data_AF-A0A7V3BKG7-F1
#
_entry.id   AF-A0A7V3BKG7-F1
#
_cell.length_a   1.000
_cell.length_b   1.000
_cell.length_c   1.000
_cell.angle_alpha   90.00
_cell.angle_beta   90.00
_cell.angle_gamma   90.00
#
_symmetry.space_group_name_H-M   'P 1'
#
loop_
_entity.id
_entity.type
_entity.pdbx_description
1 polymer ?
#
loop_
_entity_poly.entity_id
_entity_poly.type
_entity_poly.pdbx_seq_one_letter_code
_entity_poly.pdbx_strand_id
1 'polypeptide(L)'
;MGSMHLVGSRLLQCAEKTYITKVYRHPKKNGGFIHTAETMLDSGDHIVSDGVTMEEALAKQRQILPLALFSRDVLRRVMSGTRRDTYSQSA
;
A
#
# COMPACT_ATOMS: atom_id res chain seq x y z
N MET A 1 -18.75 10.94 -10.73
CA MET A 1 -17.40 10.65 -10.17
C MET A 1 -16.43 10.72 -11.33
N GLY A 2 -15.33 11.48 -11.21
CA GLY A 2 -14.35 11.57 -12.30
C GLY A 2 -13.69 10.21 -12.55
N SER A 3 -13.55 9.81 -13.80
CA SER A 3 -12.90 8.55 -14.18
C SER A 3 -11.44 8.55 -13.72
N MET A 4 -11.01 7.46 -13.06
CA MET A 4 -9.59 7.22 -12.79
C MET A 4 -8.93 6.72 -14.07
N HIS A 5 -7.85 7.37 -14.50
CA HIS A 5 -7.11 6.99 -15.70
C HIS A 5 -5.74 6.46 -15.31
N LEU A 6 -5.42 5.22 -15.69
CA LEU A 6 -4.08 4.67 -15.52
C LEU A 6 -3.10 5.47 -16.39
N VAL A 7 -2.07 6.04 -15.77
CA VAL A 7 -1.05 6.86 -16.44
C VAL A 7 0.33 6.21 -16.45
N GLY A 8 0.54 5.17 -15.65
CA GLY A 8 1.79 4.42 -15.68
C GLY A 8 1.85 3.31 -14.65
N SER A 9 2.93 2.53 -14.72
CA SER A 9 3.29 1.54 -13.72
C SER A 9 4.80 1.56 -13.45
N ARG A 10 5.18 1.17 -12.23
CA ARG A 10 6.57 1.07 -11.78
C ARG A 10 6.76 -0.14 -10.88
N LEU A 11 7.93 -0.76 -10.99
CA LEU A 11 8.37 -1.79 -10.05
C LEU A 11 9.07 -1.10 -8.88
N LEU A 12 8.60 -1.35 -7.66
CA LEU A 12 9.23 -0.88 -6.43
C LEU A 12 9.86 -2.08 -5.72
N GLN A 13 11.17 -2.02 -5.51
CA GLN A 13 11.88 -3.00 -4.69
C GLN A 13 11.70 -2.65 -3.21
N CYS A 14 11.28 -3.62 -2.41
CA CYS A 14 11.17 -3.49 -0.96
C CYS A 14 11.70 -4.79 -0.33
N ALA A 15 12.83 -4.69 0.38
CA ALA A 15 13.61 -5.84 0.84
C ALA A 15 13.87 -6.81 -0.33
N GLU A 16 13.52 -8.09 -0.17
CA GLU A 16 13.74 -9.15 -1.14
C GLU A 16 12.59 -9.31 -2.14
N LYS A 17 11.57 -8.43 -2.09
CA LYS A 17 10.38 -8.51 -2.95
C LYS A 17 10.24 -7.29 -3.85
N THR A 18 9.76 -7.53 -5.06
CA THR A 18 9.41 -6.47 -6.02
C THR A 18 7.90 -6.37 -6.11
N TYR A 19 7.38 -5.15 -6.02
CA TYR A 19 5.94 -4.87 -6.08
C TYR A 19 5.60 -4.00 -7.28
N ILE A 20 4.53 -4.37 -8.00
CA ILE A 20 3.98 -3.53 -9.07
C ILE A 20 3.16 -2.41 -8.44
N THR A 21 3.52 -1.18 -8.76
CA THR A 21 2.79 0.03 -8.40
C THR A 21 2.17 0.63 -9.64
N LYS A 22 0.84 0.77 -9.66
CA LYS A 22 0.10 1.46 -10.71
C LYS A 22 -0.12 2.90 -10.31
N VAL A 23 -0.04 3.83 -11.26
CA VAL A 23 -0.30 5.25 -11.01
C VAL A 23 -1.52 5.66 -11.82
N TYR A 24 -2.50 6.23 -11.13
CA TYR A 24 -3.72 6.75 -11.72
C TYR A 24 -3.73 8.27 -11.63
N ARG A 25 -4.33 8.94 -12.61
CA ARG A 25 -4.71 10.35 -12.50
C ARG A 25 -6.22 10.47 -12.38
N HIS A 26 -6.68 11.42 -11.58
CA HIS A 26 -8.08 11.80 -11.54
C HIS A 26 -8.25 13.32 -11.33
N PRO A 27 -9.33 13.92 -11.87
CA PRO A 27 -9.54 15.37 -11.79
C PRO A 27 -9.89 15.82 -10.37
N LYS A 28 -9.35 16.96 -9.94
CA LYS A 28 -9.72 17.61 -8.68
C LYS A 28 -10.97 18.48 -8.87
N LYS A 29 -11.77 18.64 -7.80
CA LYS A 29 -12.99 19.47 -7.81
C LYS A 29 -12.72 20.95 -8.14
N ASN A 30 -11.53 21.46 -7.81
CA ASN A 30 -11.11 22.85 -8.01
C ASN A 30 -10.23 23.04 -9.26
N GLY A 31 -10.24 22.09 -10.20
CA GLY A 31 -9.37 22.11 -11.37
C GLY A 31 -8.02 21.43 -11.13
N GLY A 32 -7.37 21.04 -12.22
CA GLY A 32 -6.14 20.24 -12.18
C GLY A 32 -6.38 18.75 -11.86
N PHE A 33 -5.30 18.04 -11.58
CA PHE A 33 -5.29 16.60 -11.35
C PHE A 33 -4.59 16.24 -10.05
N ILE A 34 -4.93 15.07 -9.53
CA ILE A 34 -4.20 14.37 -8.48
C ILE A 34 -3.77 13.01 -9.02
N HIS A 35 -2.60 12.57 -8.60
CA HIS A 35 -2.03 11.28 -8.95
C HIS A 35 -2.07 10.37 -7.74
N THR A 36 -2.52 9.13 -7.93
CA THR A 36 -2.58 8.10 -6.90
C THR A 36 -1.69 6.95 -7.32
N ALA A 37 -0.63 6.70 -6.57
CA ALA A 37 0.17 5.49 -6.68
C ALA A 37 -0.45 4.40 -5.82
N GLU A 38 -0.70 3.23 -6.40
CA GLU A 38 -1.34 2.09 -5.76
C GLU A 38 -0.45 0.86 -5.89
N THR A 39 -0.11 0.24 -4.77
CA THR A 39 0.54 -1.07 -4.71
C THR A 39 -0.42 -2.08 -4.10
N MET A 40 -0.80 -3.10 -4.86
CA MET A 40 -1.65 -4.19 -4.38
C MET A 40 -0.76 -5.29 -3.76
N LEU A 41 -1.07 -5.67 -2.52
CA LEU A 41 -0.32 -6.67 -1.76
C LEU A 41 -1.05 -8.00 -1.70
N ASP A 42 -2.37 -7.97 -1.61
CA ASP A 42 -3.29 -9.10 -1.74
C ASP A 42 -4.66 -8.60 -2.24
N SER A 43 -5.61 -9.51 -2.46
CA SER A 43 -6.98 -9.16 -2.84
C SER A 43 -7.64 -8.25 -1.80
N GLY A 44 -8.03 -7.05 -2.23
CA GLY A 44 -8.62 -6.04 -1.35
C GLY A 44 -7.63 -5.34 -0.43
N ASP A 45 -6.33 -5.59 -0.58
CA ASP A 45 -5.29 -5.05 0.27
C ASP A 45 -4.31 -4.17 -0.51
N HIS A 46 -4.51 -2.86 -0.38
CA HIS A 46 -3.88 -1.83 -1.20
C HIS A 46 -3.16 -0.81 -0.32
N ILE A 47 -1.94 -0.45 -0.70
CA ILE A 47 -1.25 0.73 -0.16
C ILE A 47 -1.31 1.83 -1.22
N VAL A 48 -1.89 2.96 -0.84
CA VAL A 48 -2.11 4.10 -1.73
C VAL A 48 -1.39 5.35 -1.22
N SER A 49 -0.78 6.08 -2.15
CA SER A 49 -0.18 7.39 -1.88
C SER A 49 -0.60 8.40 -2.93
N ASP A 50 -1.04 9.57 -2.48
CA ASP A 50 -1.44 10.65 -3.36
C ASP A 50 -0.35 11.73 -3.51
N GLY A 51 -0.24 12.28 -4.72
CA GLY A 51 0.67 13.37 -5.08
C GLY A 51 0.06 14.32 -6.10
N VAL A 52 0.57 15.56 -6.17
CA VAL A 52 0.17 16.49 -7.21
C VAL A 52 0.78 16.11 -8.57
N THR A 53 1.93 15.43 -8.56
CA THR A 53 2.56 14.80 -9.74
C THR A 53 2.67 13.28 -9.59
N MET A 54 2.91 12.58 -10.69
CA MET A 54 3.20 11.15 -10.70
C MET A 54 4.47 10.84 -9.88
N GLU A 55 5.50 11.66 -10.02
CA GLU A 55 6.79 11.50 -9.34
C GLU A 55 6.64 11.64 -7.83
N GLU A 56 5.82 12.59 -7.37
CA GLU A 56 5.54 12.80 -5.95
C GLU A 56 4.76 11.61 -5.37
N ALA A 57 3.71 11.15 -6.07
CA ALA A 57 2.94 9.98 -5.65
C ALA A 57 3.83 8.74 -5.53
N LEU A 58 4.72 8.51 -6.51
CA LEU A 58 5.70 7.42 -6.49
C LEU A 58 6.78 7.59 -5.42
N ALA A 59 7.21 8.82 -5.14
CA ALA A 59 8.19 9.10 -4.08
C ALA A 59 7.59 8.78 -2.70
N LYS A 60 6.35 9.24 -2.44
CA LYS A 60 5.60 8.89 -1.22
C LYS A 60 5.35 7.40 -1.11
N GLN A 61 4.97 6.76 -2.22
CA GLN A 61 4.78 5.30 -2.25
C GLN A 61 6.05 4.55 -1.86
N ARG A 62 7.21 4.97 -2.37
CA ARG A 62 8.52 4.39 -2.02
C ARG A 62 8.87 4.53 -0.54
N GLN A 63 8.42 5.61 0.11
CA GLN A 63 8.65 5.83 1.53
C GLN A 63 7.70 5.04 2.41
N ILE A 64 6.41 4.99 2.06
CA ILE A 64 5.38 4.34 2.90
C ILE A 64 5.36 2.82 2.76
N LEU A 65 5.67 2.29 1.58
CA LEU A 65 5.54 0.87 1.29
C LEU A 65 6.39 -0.02 2.23
N PRO A 66 7.68 0.28 2.50
CA PRO A 66 8.47 -0.46 3.49
C PRO A 66 7.85 -0.44 4.90
N LEU A 67 7.34 0.72 5.34
CA LEU A 67 6.74 0.88 6.66
C LEU A 67 5.44 0.08 6.78
N ALA A 68 4.60 0.12 5.75
CA ALA A 68 3.36 -0.64 5.70
C ALA A 68 3.61 -2.15 5.72
N LEU A 69 4.62 -2.63 4.98
CA LEU A 69 5.04 -4.03 5.00
C LEU A 69 5.56 -4.44 6.37
N PHE A 70 6.42 -3.62 6.99
CA PHE A 70 6.94 -3.89 8.32
C PHE A 70 5.82 -3.95 9.37
N SER A 71 4.88 -2.99 9.36
CA SER A 71 3.74 -2.98 10.27
C SER A 71 2.92 -4.28 10.19
N ARG A 72 2.76 -4.84 8.99
CA ARG A 72 2.02 -6.10 8.81
C ARG A 72 2.77 -7.29 9.35
N ASP A 73 4.07 -7.35 9.13
CA ASP A 73 4.90 -8.43 9.65
C ASP A 73 4.90 -8.44 11.18
N VAL A 74 4.94 -7.26 11.81
CA VAL A 74 4.77 -7.11 13.26
C VAL A 74 3.40 -7.61 13.72
N LEU A 75 2.31 -7.16 13.08
CA LEU A 75 0.95 -7.60 13.42
C LEU A 75 0.78 -9.12 13.28
N ARG A 76 1.30 -9.72 12.20
CA ARG A 76 1.27 -11.17 12.00
C ARG A 76 1.97 -11.94 13.11
N ARG A 77 3.14 -11.45 13.56
CA ARG A 77 3.88 -12.06 14.68
C ARG A 77 3.12 -11.97 16.00
N VAL A 78 2.47 -10.83 16.25
CA VAL A 78 1.63 -10.65 17.45
C VAL A 78 0.44 -11.62 17.42
N MET A 79 -0.26 -11.72 16.29
CA MET A 79 -1.43 -12.60 16.13
C MET A 79 -1.07 -14.09 16.15
N SER A 80 0.10 -14.47 15.63
CA SER A 80 0.57 -15.86 15.69
C SER A 80 1.06 -16.24 17.09
N GLY A 81 1.62 -15.28 17.83
CA GLY A 81 2.04 -15.45 19.23
C GLY A 81 0.88 -15.59 20.21
N THR A 82 -0.23 -14.87 19.99
CA THR A 82 -1.43 -14.95 20.86
C THR A 82 -2.21 -16.26 20.73
N ARG A 83 -1.93 -17.10 19.72
CA ARG A 83 -2.68 -18.35 19.48
C ARG A 83 -2.27 -19.52 20.39
N ARG A 84 -1.32 -19.35 21.33
CA ARG A 84 -0.84 -20.43 22.23
C ARG A 84 -1.42 -20.44 23.64
N ASP A 85 -2.16 -19.42 24.07
CA ASP A 85 -2.53 -19.29 25.51
C ASP A 85 -4.01 -19.54 25.84
N THR A 86 -4.86 -19.94 24.88
CA THR A 86 -6.31 -20.13 25.14
C THR A 86 -6.78 -21.59 25.25
N TYR A 87 -5.89 -22.58 25.29
CA TYR A 87 -6.28 -23.97 25.57
C TYR A 87 -5.24 -24.67 26.47
N SER A 88 -5.14 -24.24 27.72
CA SER A 88 -4.66 -25.12 28.79
C SER A 88 -5.08 -24.57 30.16
N GLN A 89 -6.28 -24.94 30.59
CA GLN A 89 -6.82 -24.96 31.96
C GLN A 89 -8.32 -25.27 31.80
N SER A 90 -8.92 -26.33 32.33
CA SER A 90 -8.56 -27.18 33.47
C SER A 90 -9.37 -28.49 33.43
N ALA A 91 -8.78 -29.53 34.04
CA ALA A 91 -9.34 -30.68 34.75
C ALA A 91 -10.33 -31.62 34.02
#